data_AF-A0A539DRX2-F1
#
_entry.id   AF-A0A539DRX2-F1
#
_cell.length_a   1.000
_cell.length_b   1.000
_cell.length_c   1.000
_cell.angle_alpha   90.00
_cell.angle_beta   90.00
_cell.angle_gamma   90.00
#
_symmetry.space_group_name_H-M   'P 1'
#
loop_
_entity.id
_entity.type
_entity.pdbx_description
1 polymer ?
#
loop_
_entity_poly.entity_id
_entity_poly.type
_entity_poly.pdbx_seq_one_letter_code
_entity_poly.pdbx_strand_id
1 'polypeptide(L)'
;MKALNALAVAVSLTAVASCTVPTASSPAPVGAPVAGASTPPAGGPWIDNSAIPVGESGGGGAFLRPAGAVNFSGDGTGSFRVMCGFSHMAYDDPIVAPGRPGASHLHSFFGNTALDANTTAGNIRSIGNGTCGGGMLNRSGYWVPSMIDTTTGRPVA
;
A
#
# COMPACT_ATOMS: atom_id res chain seq x y z
N MET A 1 -38.43 48.06 40.05
CA MET A 1 -37.91 46.85 40.72
C MET A 1 -38.78 45.65 40.33
N LYS A 2 -38.33 44.82 39.40
CA LYS A 2 -38.84 43.45 39.18
C LYS A 2 -37.75 42.70 38.45
N ALA A 3 -37.03 41.87 39.20
CA ALA A 3 -36.00 40.99 38.69
C ALA A 3 -36.65 39.82 37.94
N LEU A 4 -36.19 39.54 36.73
CA LEU A 4 -36.50 38.31 36.00
C LEU A 4 -35.20 37.52 35.87
N ASN A 5 -35.21 36.35 36.49
CA ASN A 5 -34.11 35.39 36.55
C ASN A 5 -33.67 34.96 35.15
N ALA A 6 -32.37 35.08 34.87
CA ALA A 6 -31.74 34.39 33.76
C ALA A 6 -31.65 32.90 34.11
N LEU A 7 -32.40 32.06 33.39
CA LEU A 7 -32.27 30.62 33.47
C LEU A 7 -31.07 30.21 32.59
N ALA A 8 -29.93 29.95 33.21
CA ALA A 8 -28.76 29.42 32.51
C ALA A 8 -29.00 27.93 32.19
N VAL A 9 -29.20 27.61 30.91
CA VAL A 9 -29.20 26.23 30.44
C VAL A 9 -27.75 25.76 30.40
N ALA A 10 -27.37 24.91 31.36
CA ALA A 10 -26.07 24.25 31.37
C ALA A 10 -26.02 23.21 30.24
N VAL A 11 -25.27 23.51 29.18
CA VAL A 11 -24.89 22.52 28.18
C VAL A 11 -23.83 21.63 28.80
N SER A 12 -24.22 20.41 29.19
CA SER A 12 -23.26 19.39 29.63
C SER A 12 -22.37 19.02 28.45
N LEU A 13 -21.11 19.44 28.51
CA LEU A 13 -20.04 18.98 27.63
C LEU A 13 -19.69 17.54 28.05
N THR A 14 -20.31 16.54 27.42
CA THR A 14 -19.80 15.17 27.51
C THR A 14 -18.44 15.13 26.80
N ALA A 15 -17.40 14.79 27.57
CA ALA A 15 -16.05 14.61 27.05
C ALA A 15 -16.07 13.59 25.91
N VAL A 16 -15.69 14.02 24.71
CA VAL A 16 -15.33 13.12 23.62
C VAL A 16 -14.15 12.29 24.11
N ALA A 17 -14.38 10.99 24.29
CA ALA A 17 -13.32 10.04 24.56
C ALA A 17 -12.27 10.18 23.45
N SER A 18 -11.06 10.60 23.83
CA SER A 18 -9.91 10.64 22.93
C SER A 18 -9.70 9.24 22.37
N CYS A 19 -10.07 9.03 21.11
CA CYS A 19 -9.69 7.85 20.37
C CYS A 19 -8.18 7.95 20.14
N THR A 20 -7.40 7.32 21.00
CA THR A 20 -5.97 7.14 20.77
C THR A 20 -5.82 6.35 19.48
N VAL A 21 -5.44 7.03 18.40
CA VAL A 21 -5.06 6.37 17.15
C VAL A 21 -3.94 5.40 17.52
N PRO A 22 -4.09 4.08 17.31
CA PRO A 22 -3.00 3.17 17.52
C PRO A 22 -1.85 3.65 16.62
N THR A 23 -0.70 3.91 17.23
CA THR A 23 0.54 4.12 16.49
C THR A 23 0.70 2.91 15.57
N ALA A 24 0.53 3.12 14.27
CA ALA A 24 0.77 2.09 13.28
C ALA A 24 2.22 1.64 13.49
N SER A 25 2.40 0.44 14.06
CA SER A 25 3.71 -0.19 14.06
C SER A 25 4.10 -0.33 12.59
N SER A 26 5.17 0.34 12.20
CA SER A 26 5.76 0.17 10.87
C SER A 26 5.85 -1.34 10.63
N PRO A 27 5.15 -1.90 9.64
CA PRO A 27 5.29 -3.32 9.35
C PRO A 27 6.77 -3.57 9.07
N ALA A 28 7.28 -4.68 9.62
CA ALA A 28 8.61 -5.15 9.29
C ALA A 28 8.74 -5.17 7.76
N PRO A 29 9.92 -4.83 7.21
CA PRO A 29 10.13 -4.88 5.77
C PRO A 29 9.67 -6.25 5.26
N VAL A 30 8.77 -6.22 4.27
CA VAL A 30 8.31 -7.40 3.54
C VAL A 30 9.55 -8.16 3.10
N GLY A 31 9.54 -9.47 3.37
CA GLY A 31 10.64 -10.43 3.23
C GLY A 31 11.93 -9.84 2.68
N ALA A 32 12.94 -9.70 3.55
CA ALA A 32 14.29 -9.36 3.14
C ALA A 32 14.65 -10.12 1.85
N PRO A 33 15.27 -9.45 0.86
CA PRO A 33 15.67 -10.12 -0.37
C PRO A 33 16.44 -11.37 0.02
N VAL A 34 16.03 -12.52 -0.53
CA VAL A 34 16.80 -13.75 -0.42
C VAL A 34 18.22 -13.40 -0.87
N ALA A 35 19.14 -13.31 0.10
CA ALA A 35 20.48 -12.79 -0.14
C ALA A 35 21.21 -13.76 -1.08
N GLY A 36 21.47 -13.31 -2.30
CA GLY A 36 22.18 -14.06 -3.31
C GLY A 36 21.43 -14.16 -4.64
N ALA A 37 22.19 -14.33 -5.70
CA ALA A 37 21.73 -14.68 -7.02
C ALA A 37 20.76 -15.87 -7.01
N SER A 38 19.55 -15.72 -7.56
CA SER A 38 18.63 -16.85 -7.74
C SER A 38 18.36 -17.10 -9.22
N THR A 39 18.57 -18.34 -9.66
CA THR A 39 18.06 -18.83 -10.94
C THR A 39 16.59 -19.22 -10.76
N PRO A 40 15.65 -18.67 -11.53
CA PRO A 40 14.24 -19.02 -11.41
C PRO A 40 14.02 -20.51 -11.68
N PRO A 41 13.09 -21.19 -10.97
CA PRO A 41 12.81 -22.62 -11.12
C PRO A 41 12.42 -23.07 -12.55
N ALA A 42 12.08 -22.12 -13.43
CA ALA A 42 11.53 -22.37 -14.76
C ALA A 42 12.36 -21.78 -15.91
N GLY A 43 13.70 -21.68 -15.76
CA GLY A 43 14.57 -21.19 -16.85
C GLY A 43 14.41 -19.71 -17.18
N GLY A 44 13.94 -18.91 -16.21
CA GLY A 44 13.95 -17.45 -16.32
C GLY A 44 15.36 -16.87 -16.27
N PRO A 45 15.52 -15.56 -16.53
CA PRO A 45 16.83 -14.91 -16.48
C PRO A 45 17.43 -15.02 -15.07
N TRP A 46 18.75 -15.02 -14.99
CA TRP A 46 19.46 -14.89 -13.72
C TRP A 46 19.15 -13.52 -13.09
N ILE A 47 18.88 -13.50 -11.78
CA ILE A 47 18.51 -12.28 -11.05
C ILE A 47 19.54 -11.99 -9.96
N ASP A 48 20.11 -10.79 -10.00
CA ASP A 48 20.89 -10.21 -8.91
C ASP A 48 19.97 -9.62 -7.85
N ASN A 49 19.63 -10.42 -6.83
CA ASN A 49 18.78 -9.99 -5.73
C ASN A 49 19.42 -8.88 -4.87
N SER A 50 20.74 -8.68 -4.95
CA SER A 50 21.41 -7.57 -4.24
C SER A 50 21.14 -6.21 -4.90
N ALA A 51 20.68 -6.22 -6.15
CA ALA A 51 20.39 -5.03 -6.93
C ALA A 51 18.89 -4.69 -6.99
N ILE A 52 18.04 -5.37 -6.20
CA ILE A 52 16.62 -5.01 -6.06
C ILE A 52 16.52 -3.60 -5.46
N PRO A 53 15.84 -2.64 -6.12
CA PRO A 53 15.73 -1.28 -5.63
C PRO A 53 14.83 -1.20 -4.39
N VAL A 54 15.16 -0.27 -3.50
CA VAL A 54 14.29 0.09 -2.37
C VAL A 54 13.13 0.91 -2.93
N GLY A 55 11.89 0.49 -2.67
CA GLY A 55 10.72 1.26 -3.10
C GLY A 55 10.20 2.22 -2.05
N GLU A 56 9.10 2.87 -2.38
CA GLU A 56 8.48 3.88 -1.54
C GLU A 56 7.92 3.25 -0.25
N SER A 57 8.21 3.89 0.88
CA SER A 57 7.63 3.50 2.18
C SER A 57 6.11 3.74 2.28
N GLY A 58 5.55 4.47 1.31
CA GLY A 58 4.13 4.82 1.23
C GLY A 58 3.67 5.79 2.30
N GLY A 59 2.47 6.34 2.10
CA GLY A 59 1.80 7.19 3.09
C GLY A 59 1.04 6.36 4.12
N GLY A 60 1.37 6.50 5.40
CA GLY A 60 0.60 5.92 6.51
C GLY A 60 -0.61 6.76 6.95
N GLY A 61 -0.84 7.90 6.31
CA GLY A 61 -1.98 8.79 6.60
C GLY A 61 -3.12 8.64 5.60
N ALA A 62 -4.29 9.16 5.97
CA ALA A 62 -5.40 9.36 5.05
C ALA A 62 -5.14 10.62 4.22
N PHE A 63 -4.86 10.45 2.92
CA PHE A 63 -4.60 11.58 2.02
C PHE A 63 -5.85 11.96 1.23
N LEU A 64 -6.90 12.34 1.95
CA LEU A 64 -8.10 12.90 1.37
C LEU A 64 -7.93 14.39 1.16
N ARG A 65 -8.36 14.86 0.00
CA ARG A 65 -8.53 16.29 -0.27
C ARG A 65 -9.99 16.49 -0.68
N PRO A 66 -10.60 17.64 -0.34
CA PRO A 66 -11.90 17.99 -0.90
C PRO A 66 -11.86 17.83 -2.41
N ALA A 67 -12.84 17.10 -2.97
CA ALA A 67 -12.93 16.94 -4.40
C ALA A 67 -13.18 18.33 -5.01
N GLY A 68 -12.21 18.85 -5.78
CA GLY A 68 -12.48 19.94 -6.70
C GLY A 68 -13.38 19.47 -7.85
N ALA A 69 -13.70 20.37 -8.78
CA ALA A 69 -14.31 19.96 -10.04
C ALA A 69 -13.40 18.93 -10.72
N VAL A 70 -13.82 17.66 -10.71
CA VAL A 70 -13.14 16.59 -11.45
C VAL A 70 -13.60 16.71 -12.90
N ASN A 71 -12.65 16.88 -13.81
CA ASN A 71 -12.94 16.86 -15.25
C ASN A 71 -13.26 15.41 -15.63
N PHE A 72 -14.55 15.07 -15.65
CA PHE A 72 -14.99 13.88 -16.36
C PHE A 72 -14.68 14.05 -17.85
N SER A 73 -14.32 12.97 -18.54
CA SER A 73 -14.06 13.00 -19.99
C SER A 73 -15.28 13.46 -20.80
N GLY A 74 -16.49 13.41 -20.22
CA GLY A 74 -17.73 13.83 -20.86
C GLY A 74 -18.20 12.89 -21.98
N ASP A 75 -17.44 11.84 -22.27
CA ASP A 75 -17.71 10.82 -23.30
C ASP A 75 -18.59 9.66 -22.77
N GLY A 76 -19.09 9.77 -21.54
CA GLY A 76 -19.89 8.72 -20.88
C GLY A 76 -19.07 7.57 -20.28
N THR A 77 -17.73 7.62 -20.37
CA THR A 77 -16.86 6.57 -19.83
C THR A 77 -16.52 6.82 -18.36
N GLY A 78 -16.90 5.86 -17.49
CA GLY A 78 -16.48 5.83 -16.09
C GLY A 78 -15.06 5.29 -15.94
N SER A 79 -14.04 6.08 -16.29
CA SER A 79 -12.64 5.73 -16.06
C SER A 79 -12.01 6.57 -14.96
N PHE A 80 -11.22 5.94 -14.10
CA PHE A 80 -10.39 6.63 -13.12
C PHE A 80 -8.96 6.10 -13.22
N ARG A 81 -7.99 6.99 -13.01
CA ARG A 81 -6.56 6.65 -12.97
C ARG A 81 -6.05 7.03 -11.59
N VAL A 82 -5.32 6.12 -10.96
CA VAL A 82 -4.62 6.39 -9.70
C VAL A 82 -3.14 6.21 -9.96
N MET A 83 -2.35 7.22 -9.60
CA MET A 83 -0.90 7.09 -9.59
C MET A 83 -0.49 6.32 -8.35
N CYS A 84 0.34 5.31 -8.54
CA CYS A 84 0.92 4.49 -7.49
C CYS A 84 2.42 4.39 -7.71
N GLY A 85 3.20 4.67 -6.67
CA GLY A 85 4.64 4.47 -6.69
C GLY A 85 5.03 3.01 -6.58
N PHE A 86 6.24 2.68 -7.05
CA PHE A 86 6.86 1.39 -6.80
C PHE A 86 7.06 1.18 -5.29
N SER A 87 6.65 0.02 -4.78
CA SER A 87 6.75 -0.29 -3.35
C SER A 87 7.92 -1.22 -3.04
N HIS A 88 7.99 -2.37 -3.69
CA HIS A 88 9.02 -3.38 -3.47
C HIS A 88 8.99 -4.44 -4.58
N MET A 89 10.00 -5.30 -4.61
CA MET A 89 9.94 -6.55 -5.38
C MET A 89 9.99 -7.75 -4.43
N ALA A 90 9.25 -8.80 -4.74
CA ALA A 90 9.27 -10.06 -3.99
C ALA A 90 8.88 -11.25 -4.89
N TYR A 91 9.27 -12.46 -4.47
CA TYR A 91 8.95 -13.73 -5.14
C TYR A 91 7.59 -14.29 -4.70
N ASP A 92 6.62 -13.40 -4.48
CA ASP A 92 5.35 -13.70 -3.82
C ASP A 92 4.18 -13.47 -4.76
N ASP A 93 3.10 -14.25 -4.62
CA ASP A 93 1.83 -13.98 -5.29
C ASP A 93 0.67 -14.51 -4.43
N PRO A 94 -0.10 -13.64 -3.75
CA PRO A 94 -1.19 -14.06 -2.88
C PRO A 94 -2.39 -14.68 -3.63
N ILE A 95 -2.42 -14.58 -4.97
CA ILE A 95 -3.48 -15.17 -5.81
C ILE A 95 -3.03 -16.50 -6.39
N VAL A 96 -1.86 -16.54 -7.03
CA VAL A 96 -1.35 -17.73 -7.72
C VAL A 96 -0.78 -18.76 -6.73
N ALA A 97 -0.08 -18.31 -5.69
CA ALA A 97 0.52 -19.18 -4.68
C ALA A 97 0.23 -18.70 -3.24
N PRO A 98 -1.05 -18.69 -2.82
CA PRO A 98 -1.45 -18.16 -1.51
C PRO A 98 -0.76 -18.90 -0.36
N GLY A 99 -0.22 -18.14 0.59
CA GLY A 99 0.47 -18.66 1.78
C GLY A 99 1.80 -19.37 1.48
N ARG A 100 2.37 -19.18 0.27
CA ARG A 100 3.64 -19.79 -0.13
C ARG A 100 4.66 -18.70 -0.51
N PRO A 101 5.34 -18.10 0.49
CA PRO A 101 6.39 -17.12 0.23
C PRO A 101 7.49 -17.70 -0.67
N GLY A 102 7.96 -16.90 -1.63
CA GLY A 102 9.04 -17.30 -2.55
C GLY A 102 8.65 -18.30 -3.64
N ALA A 103 7.37 -18.67 -3.75
CA ALA A 103 6.91 -19.68 -4.71
C ALA A 103 6.56 -19.12 -6.10
N SER A 104 6.75 -17.82 -6.32
CA SER A 104 6.50 -17.15 -7.61
C SER A 104 7.80 -16.67 -8.26
N HIS A 105 7.72 -16.20 -9.50
CA HIS A 105 8.82 -15.42 -10.08
C HIS A 105 8.85 -14.02 -9.45
N LEU A 106 9.91 -13.24 -9.70
CA LEU A 106 10.06 -11.91 -9.11
C LEU A 106 8.97 -10.97 -9.64
N HIS A 107 8.14 -10.45 -8.74
CA HIS A 107 7.14 -9.45 -9.04
C HIS A 107 7.57 -8.07 -8.56
N SER A 108 7.20 -7.04 -9.34
CA SER A 108 7.30 -5.63 -8.95
C SER A 108 5.95 -5.17 -8.43
N PHE A 109 5.90 -4.73 -7.18
CA PHE A 109 4.69 -4.36 -6.46
C PHE A 109 4.50 -2.84 -6.39
N PHE A 110 3.24 -2.42 -6.46
CA PHE A 110 2.79 -1.04 -6.35
C PHE A 110 1.58 -0.96 -5.41
N GLY A 111 1.43 0.17 -4.73
CA GLY A 111 0.33 0.44 -3.81
C GLY A 111 0.61 -0.03 -2.40
N ASN A 112 0.08 -1.19 -2.00
CA ASN A 112 0.22 -1.69 -0.64
C ASN A 112 1.66 -2.11 -0.33
N THR A 113 2.26 -1.46 0.67
CA THR A 113 3.67 -1.71 1.03
C THR A 113 3.91 -2.97 1.86
N ALA A 114 2.85 -3.67 2.25
CA ALA A 114 2.89 -4.92 3.00
C ALA A 114 2.24 -6.09 2.25
N LEU A 115 1.93 -5.92 0.95
CA LEU A 115 1.40 -7.01 0.16
C LEU A 115 2.47 -8.10 -0.02
N ASP A 116 2.11 -9.33 0.31
CA ASP A 116 2.97 -10.51 0.28
C ASP A 116 2.14 -11.76 -0.03
N ALA A 117 2.78 -12.94 -0.02
CA ALA A 117 2.08 -14.21 -0.26
C ALA A 117 0.98 -14.54 0.78
N ASN A 118 1.01 -13.93 1.97
CA ASN A 118 0.03 -14.14 3.04
C ASN A 118 -1.13 -13.15 3.00
N THR A 119 -1.12 -12.23 2.03
CA THR A 119 -2.15 -11.22 1.91
C THR A 119 -3.46 -11.85 1.44
N THR A 120 -4.54 -11.42 2.08
CA THR A 120 -5.91 -11.88 1.83
C THR A 120 -6.80 -10.67 1.58
N ALA A 121 -7.99 -10.91 1.00
CA ALA A 121 -8.99 -9.86 0.85
C ALA A 121 -9.41 -9.22 2.19
N GLY A 122 -9.25 -9.92 3.31
CA GLY A 122 -9.57 -9.43 4.65
C GLY A 122 -8.50 -8.52 5.24
N ASN A 123 -7.24 -8.95 5.23
CA ASN A 123 -6.16 -8.21 5.91
C ASN A 123 -5.60 -7.04 5.08
N ILE A 124 -5.74 -7.06 3.75
CA ILE A 124 -5.18 -6.02 2.87
C ILE A 124 -5.67 -4.61 3.22
N ARG A 125 -6.84 -4.50 3.86
CA ARG A 125 -7.43 -3.23 4.29
C ARG A 125 -6.77 -2.63 5.53
N SER A 126 -6.06 -3.42 6.34
CA SER A 126 -5.52 -3.02 7.64
C SER A 126 -4.00 -3.06 7.74
N ILE A 127 -3.32 -3.74 6.80
CA ILE A 127 -1.85 -3.86 6.78
C ILE A 127 -1.22 -2.92 5.75
N GLY A 128 0.03 -2.53 6.01
CA GLY A 128 0.82 -1.72 5.08
C GLY A 128 0.42 -0.26 5.01
N ASN A 129 1.27 0.52 4.34
CA ASN A 129 0.97 1.86 3.86
C ASN A 129 0.49 1.78 2.40
N GLY A 130 0.08 2.92 1.83
CA GLY A 130 -0.24 3.02 0.41
C GLY A 130 0.72 3.97 -0.32
N THR A 131 1.35 3.50 -1.40
CA THR A 131 2.08 4.35 -2.38
C THR A 131 1.13 4.96 -3.42
N CYS A 132 -0.13 4.53 -3.44
CA CYS A 132 -1.17 5.09 -4.30
C CYS A 132 -1.75 6.40 -3.76
N GLY A 133 -2.31 7.21 -4.66
CA GLY A 133 -3.16 8.33 -4.28
C GLY A 133 -4.24 7.92 -3.25
N GLY A 134 -4.27 8.62 -2.12
CA GLY A 134 -5.09 8.28 -0.95
C GLY A 134 -4.31 7.76 0.25
N GLY A 135 -3.03 7.40 0.07
CA GLY A 135 -2.18 6.89 1.15
C GLY A 135 -2.76 5.61 1.74
N MET A 136 -2.86 5.53 3.07
CA MET A 136 -3.36 4.36 3.79
C MET A 136 -4.82 4.02 3.48
N LEU A 137 -5.60 4.96 2.95
CA LEU A 137 -6.97 4.67 2.49
C LEU A 137 -7.01 3.91 1.17
N ASN A 138 -5.90 3.91 0.42
CA ASN A 138 -5.75 3.16 -0.82
C ASN A 138 -4.60 2.15 -0.69
N ARG A 139 -4.91 1.06 0.01
CA ARG A 139 -4.06 -0.12 0.20
C ARG A 139 -4.29 -1.19 -0.87
N SER A 140 -4.75 -0.80 -2.06
CA SER A 140 -4.82 -1.72 -3.19
C SER A 140 -3.41 -2.19 -3.55
N GLY A 141 -3.26 -3.48 -3.85
CA GLY A 141 -2.01 -4.02 -4.37
C GLY A 141 -2.11 -4.25 -5.87
N TYR A 142 -1.07 -3.85 -6.59
CA TYR A 142 -0.88 -4.13 -8.00
C TYR A 142 0.50 -4.73 -8.19
N TRP A 143 0.63 -5.74 -9.05
CA TRP A 143 1.94 -6.30 -9.35
C TRP A 143 2.01 -6.83 -10.76
N VAL A 144 3.23 -6.85 -11.28
CA VAL A 144 3.59 -7.37 -12.60
C VAL A 144 4.88 -8.18 -12.50
N PRO A 145 5.14 -9.11 -13.43
CA PRO A 145 6.46 -9.70 -13.58
C PRO A 145 7.54 -8.62 -13.70
N SER A 146 8.64 -8.75 -12.96
CA SER A 146 9.71 -7.77 -12.98
C SER A 146 10.52 -7.85 -14.28
N MET A 147 10.85 -6.70 -14.83
CA MET A 147 11.77 -6.61 -15.96
C MET A 147 13.21 -6.78 -15.47
N ILE A 148 13.99 -7.63 -16.16
CA ILE A 148 15.38 -7.92 -15.80
C ILE A 148 16.29 -7.50 -16.96
N ASP A 149 17.33 -6.73 -16.66
CA ASP A 149 18.46 -6.54 -17.57
C ASP A 149 19.27 -7.83 -17.61
N THR A 150 19.16 -8.58 -18.70
CA THR A 150 19.79 -9.90 -18.83
C THR A 150 21.32 -9.84 -18.95
N THR A 151 21.91 -8.67 -19.19
CA THR A 151 23.37 -8.52 -19.21
C THR A 151 23.94 -8.43 -17.79
N THR A 152 23.21 -7.80 -16.87
CA THR A 152 23.68 -7.55 -15.50
C THR A 152 22.90 -8.32 -14.44
N GLY A 153 21.82 -9.01 -14.81
CA GLY A 153 20.86 -9.64 -13.89
C GLY A 153 20.06 -8.65 -13.05
N ARG A 154 20.21 -7.35 -13.29
CA ARG A 154 19.64 -6.30 -12.44
C ARG A 154 18.14 -6.14 -12.71
N PRO A 155 17.28 -6.22 -11.69
CA PRO A 155 15.88 -5.85 -11.83
C PRO A 155 15.70 -4.35 -12.10
N VAL A 156 14.70 -4.00 -12.91
CA VAL A 156 14.33 -2.61 -13.23
C VAL A 156 12.97 -2.30 -12.61
N ALA A 157 12.92 -1.25 -11.79
CA ALA A 157 11.69 -0.67 -11.23
C ALA A 157 11.29 0.59 -11.98
#